data_AF-A0A1M6R1L3-F1
#
_entry.id   AF-A0A1M6R1L3-F1
#
_cell.length_a   1.000
_cell.length_b   1.000
_cell.length_c   1.000
_cell.angle_alpha   90.00
_cell.angle_beta   90.00
_cell.angle_gamma   90.00
#
_symmetry.space_group_name_H-M   'P 1'
#
loop_
_entity.id
_entity.type
_entity.pdbx_description
1 polymer ?
#
loop_
_entity_poly.entity_id
_entity_poly.type
_entity_poly.pdbx_seq_one_letter_code
_entity_poly.pdbx_strand_id
1 'polypeptide(L)'
;MKLFWIVYFASCMVVIGVKLRNYVKSKKKINRQEAEPATEESTPQNFNERKKEDLQFTLESVNSWLNNCDQKAGILLTVVGVAITVLVTSDFLKNLRNYIFKPFMDYWEENQVLSFSWSRFTVFVMLCVAVILLLLTCYYLFRAITANINYTKMYQENPGLVKTSKIFYGTISEMTYDDFKKDDMNYIEDLKSQIYVNSKIAIIKFKNYNEGLYWFKFLLLVSVLLFIAIMFMK
;
A
#
# COMPACT_ATOMS: atom_id res chain seq x y z
N MET A 1 -25.62 18.06 -26.49
CA MET A 1 -25.34 16.98 -25.51
C MET A 1 -24.25 15.99 -25.93
N LYS A 2 -24.33 15.25 -27.05
CA LYS A 2 -23.30 14.24 -27.42
C LYS A 2 -21.86 14.79 -27.42
N LEU A 3 -21.63 15.97 -28.02
CA LEU A 3 -20.31 16.63 -28.05
C LEU A 3 -19.75 16.94 -26.65
N PHE A 4 -20.59 17.43 -25.73
CA PHE A 4 -20.19 17.69 -24.33
C PHE A 4 -19.67 16.41 -23.66
N TRP A 5 -20.36 15.28 -23.86
CA TRP A 5 -19.96 14.00 -23.29
C TRP A 5 -18.66 13.45 -23.87
N ILE A 6 -18.43 13.64 -25.18
CA ILE A 6 -17.15 13.28 -25.83
C ILE A 6 -16.00 14.13 -25.28
N VAL A 7 -16.19 15.44 -25.14
CA VAL A 7 -15.17 16.36 -24.58
C VAL A 7 -14.91 16.06 -23.10
N TYR A 8 -15.95 15.78 -22.32
CA TYR A 8 -15.84 15.39 -20.92
C TYR A 8 -15.05 14.09 -20.76
N PHE A 9 -15.42 13.04 -21.52
CA PHE A 9 -14.70 11.77 -21.53
C PHE A 9 -13.22 11.94 -21.89
N ALA A 10 -12.92 12.69 -22.96
CA ALA A 10 -11.55 12.97 -23.38
C ALA A 10 -10.75 13.69 -22.28
N SER A 11 -11.34 14.69 -21.62
CA SER A 11 -10.73 15.41 -20.49
C SER A 11 -10.41 14.47 -19.33
N CYS A 12 -11.36 13.63 -18.92
CA CYS A 12 -11.14 12.63 -17.88
C CYS A 12 -10.02 11.65 -18.24
N MET A 13 -9.98 11.16 -19.49
CA MET A 13 -8.94 10.26 -19.96
C MET A 13 -7.55 10.92 -20.00
N VAL A 14 -7.46 12.21 -20.34
CA VAL A 14 -6.21 12.98 -20.25
C VAL A 14 -5.74 13.12 -18.80
N VAL A 15 -6.63 13.47 -17.86
CA VAL A 15 -6.30 13.59 -16.42
C VAL A 15 -5.82 12.24 -15.86
N ILE A 16 -6.51 11.16 -16.19
CA ILE A 16 -6.15 9.79 -15.80
C ILE A 16 -4.79 9.39 -16.37
N GLY A 17 -4.58 9.63 -17.67
CA GLY A 17 -3.33 9.32 -18.37
C GLY A 17 -2.12 10.10 -17.84
N VAL A 18 -2.29 11.39 -17.51
CA VAL A 18 -1.24 12.23 -16.91
C VAL A 18 -0.87 11.72 -15.51
N LYS A 19 -1.85 11.37 -14.66
CA LYS A 19 -1.60 10.76 -13.35
C LYS A 19 -0.80 9.46 -13.48
N LEU A 20 -1.25 8.53 -14.33
CA LEU A 20 -0.57 7.26 -14.58
C LEU A 20 0.86 7.46 -15.11
N ARG A 21 1.06 8.38 -16.06
CA ARG A 21 2.39 8.71 -16.60
C ARG A 21 3.32 9.27 -15.52
N ASN A 22 2.82 10.14 -14.65
CA ASN A 22 3.60 10.72 -13.56
C ASN A 22 3.94 9.69 -12.48
N TYR A 23 3.02 8.77 -12.18
CA TYR A 23 3.28 7.61 -11.32
C TYR A 23 4.43 6.74 -11.85
N VAL A 24 4.36 6.31 -13.12
CA VAL A 24 5.41 5.48 -13.75
C VAL A 24 6.76 6.20 -13.77
N LYS A 25 6.78 7.51 -14.07
CA LYS A 25 8.01 8.32 -13.99
C LYS A 25 8.60 8.37 -12.58
N SER A 26 7.76 8.60 -11.56
CA SER A 26 8.19 8.66 -10.16
C SER A 26 8.82 7.33 -9.71
N LYS A 27 8.11 6.22 -9.98
CA LYS A 27 8.56 4.87 -9.61
C LYS A 27 9.89 4.48 -10.28
N LYS A 28 10.11 4.89 -11.54
CA LYS A 28 11.39 4.71 -12.25
C LYS A 28 12.53 5.55 -11.67
N LYS A 29 12.26 6.69 -11.03
CA LYS A 29 13.27 7.51 -10.34
C LYS A 29 13.68 6.88 -9.01
N ILE A 30 12.72 6.44 -8.20
CA ILE A 30 12.97 5.81 -6.89
C ILE A 30 13.86 4.58 -7.04
N ASN A 31 13.56 3.68 -7.98
CA ASN A 31 14.35 2.47 -8.23
C ASN A 31 15.80 2.73 -8.72
N ARG A 32 16.19 3.98 -9.03
CA ARG A 32 17.56 4.36 -9.38
C ARG A 32 18.37 4.92 -8.20
N GLN A 33 17.74 5.19 -7.05
CA GLN A 33 18.39 5.85 -5.90
C GLN A 33 18.67 4.90 -4.74
N GLU A 34 18.26 3.63 -4.83
CA GLU A 34 18.41 2.62 -3.76
C GLU A 34 19.79 1.91 -3.77
N ALA A 35 20.85 2.55 -4.28
CA ALA A 35 22.14 1.90 -4.59
C ALA A 35 23.38 2.71 -4.14
N GLU A 36 23.54 2.92 -2.83
CA GLU A 36 24.80 3.37 -2.22
C GLU A 36 24.86 3.00 -0.72
N PRO A 37 25.87 2.26 -0.24
CA PRO A 37 26.10 1.99 1.18
C PRO A 37 27.18 2.91 1.78
N ALA A 38 27.07 3.22 3.07
CA ALA A 38 28.10 3.90 3.87
C ALA A 38 28.50 3.03 5.07
N THR A 39 29.73 3.21 5.58
CA THR A 39 30.36 2.36 6.63
C THR A 39 31.30 3.20 7.47
N GLU A 40 31.38 2.97 8.80
CA GLU A 40 32.58 3.21 9.62
C GLU A 40 32.44 2.67 11.07
N GLU A 41 33.57 2.42 11.74
CA GLU A 41 33.73 1.90 13.12
C GLU A 41 34.27 3.02 14.06
N SER A 42 34.22 3.02 15.40
CA SER A 42 34.85 2.04 16.31
C SER A 42 34.48 2.28 17.83
N THR A 43 35.39 2.03 18.79
CA THR A 43 35.15 1.88 20.27
C THR A 43 36.42 2.34 21.06
N PRO A 44 36.60 2.27 22.41
CA PRO A 44 35.77 1.81 23.55
C PRO A 44 35.66 2.89 24.67
N GLN A 45 35.32 2.67 25.96
CA GLN A 45 34.92 1.46 26.71
C GLN A 45 33.81 1.71 27.77
N ASN A 46 33.91 2.78 28.58
CA ASN A 46 32.84 3.27 29.52
C ASN A 46 31.63 3.90 28.78
N PHE A 47 31.49 3.46 27.54
CA PHE A 47 30.56 3.82 26.50
C PHE A 47 29.54 2.68 26.31
N ASN A 48 29.86 1.44 26.71
CA ASN A 48 29.07 0.26 26.39
C ASN A 48 27.67 0.21 27.04
N GLU A 49 27.47 0.71 28.26
CA GLU A 49 26.13 0.75 28.85
C GLU A 49 25.24 1.78 28.16
N ARG A 50 25.71 3.03 27.99
CA ARG A 50 25.00 4.03 27.17
C ARG A 50 24.76 3.55 25.73
N LYS A 51 25.75 2.93 25.08
CA LYS A 51 25.60 2.33 23.75
C LYS A 51 24.54 1.22 23.71
N LYS A 52 24.37 0.46 24.80
CA LYS A 52 23.32 -0.56 24.92
C LYS A 52 21.94 0.10 25.05
N GLU A 53 21.81 1.12 25.90
CA GLU A 53 20.59 1.92 26.07
C GLU A 53 20.20 2.63 24.76
N ASP A 54 21.16 3.27 24.08
CA ASP A 54 20.98 3.93 22.77
C ASP A 54 20.48 2.94 21.70
N LEU A 55 21.02 1.71 21.67
CA LEU A 55 20.59 0.65 20.75
C LEU A 55 19.19 0.13 21.11
N GLN A 56 18.87 -0.05 22.40
CA GLN A 56 17.52 -0.43 22.86
C GLN A 56 16.50 0.64 22.46
N PHE A 57 16.77 1.92 22.76
CA PHE A 57 15.95 3.05 22.36
C PHE A 57 15.77 3.17 20.83
N THR A 58 16.83 2.89 20.07
CA THR A 58 16.76 2.84 18.59
C THR A 58 15.85 1.71 18.12
N LEU A 59 15.95 0.52 18.71
CA LEU A 59 15.08 -0.63 18.37
C LEU A 59 13.61 -0.33 18.71
N GLU A 60 13.34 0.26 19.88
CA GLU A 60 12.01 0.72 20.28
C GLU A 60 11.45 1.78 19.32
N SER A 61 12.28 2.74 18.90
CA SER A 61 11.91 3.77 17.93
C SER A 61 11.52 3.17 16.58
N VAL A 62 12.30 2.22 16.07
CA VAL A 62 12.01 1.50 14.81
C VAL A 62 10.73 0.67 14.94
N ASN A 63 10.54 -0.04 16.04
CA ASN A 63 9.32 -0.81 16.32
C ASN A 63 8.08 0.10 16.43
N SER A 64 8.24 1.29 17.04
CA SER A 64 7.22 2.32 17.11
C SER A 64 6.86 2.84 15.71
N TRP A 65 7.83 3.11 14.84
CA TRP A 65 7.55 3.50 13.44
C TRP A 65 6.82 2.39 12.66
N LEU A 66 7.17 1.13 12.91
CA LEU A 66 6.53 -0.04 12.29
C LEU A 66 5.05 -0.15 12.71
N ASN A 67 4.78 -0.09 14.03
CA ASN A 67 3.42 -0.03 14.59
C ASN A 67 2.62 1.18 14.06
N ASN A 68 3.23 2.36 14.01
CA ASN A 68 2.62 3.57 13.45
C ASN A 68 2.25 3.42 11.96
N CYS A 69 3.05 2.69 11.17
CA CYS A 69 2.72 2.38 9.78
C CYS A 69 1.50 1.45 9.68
N ASP A 70 1.47 0.39 10.51
CA ASP A 70 0.38 -0.58 10.51
C ASP A 70 -0.94 0.03 10.99
N GLN A 71 -0.90 0.90 12.01
CA GLN A 71 -2.06 1.68 12.43
C GLN A 71 -2.57 2.60 11.32
N LYS A 72 -1.69 3.33 10.63
CA LYS A 72 -2.08 4.21 9.50
C LYS A 72 -2.68 3.42 8.34
N ALA A 73 -2.14 2.24 8.03
CA ALA A 73 -2.68 1.34 7.01
C ALA A 73 -4.04 0.77 7.42
N GLY A 74 -4.17 0.30 8.67
CA GLY A 74 -5.41 -0.24 9.24
C GLY A 74 -6.54 0.79 9.27
N ILE A 75 -6.30 2.01 9.77
CA ILE A 75 -7.29 3.11 9.77
C ILE A 75 -7.79 3.39 8.34
N LEU A 76 -6.88 3.47 7.36
CA LEU A 76 -7.27 3.74 5.98
C LEU A 76 -8.07 2.57 5.37
N LEU A 77 -7.71 1.33 5.70
CA LEU A 77 -8.45 0.14 5.29
C LEU A 77 -9.86 0.11 5.91
N THR A 78 -10.02 0.51 7.17
CA THR A 78 -11.33 0.68 7.82
C THR A 78 -12.19 1.72 7.12
N VAL A 79 -11.63 2.89 6.77
CA VAL A 79 -12.34 3.93 6.00
C VAL A 79 -12.80 3.41 4.64
N VAL A 80 -11.94 2.66 3.94
CA VAL A 80 -12.30 2.02 2.67
C VAL A 80 -13.39 0.96 2.85
N GLY A 81 -13.31 0.13 3.89
CA GLY A 81 -14.32 -0.88 4.23
C GLY A 81 -15.69 -0.27 4.51
N VAL A 82 -15.76 0.78 5.33
CA VAL A 82 -17.01 1.52 5.60
C VAL A 82 -17.58 2.12 4.32
N ALA A 83 -16.75 2.73 3.47
CA ALA A 83 -17.20 3.29 2.20
C ALA A 83 -17.78 2.21 1.25
N ILE A 84 -17.15 1.02 1.17
CA ILE A 84 -17.68 -0.12 0.41
C ILE A 84 -19.03 -0.55 0.98
N THR A 85 -19.15 -0.74 2.29
CA THR A 85 -20.41 -1.13 2.94
C THR A 85 -21.53 -0.15 2.64
N VAL A 86 -21.29 1.15 2.74
CA VAL A 86 -22.29 2.19 2.41
C VAL A 86 -22.70 2.10 0.93
N LEU A 87 -21.75 1.96 0.00
CA LEU A 87 -22.05 1.82 -1.43
C LEU A 87 -22.88 0.57 -1.75
N VAL A 88 -22.59 -0.55 -1.08
CA VAL A 88 -23.30 -1.84 -1.26
C VAL A 88 -24.69 -1.83 -0.63
N THR A 89 -24.84 -1.29 0.59
CA THR A 89 -26.12 -1.24 1.31
C THR A 89 -27.08 -0.22 0.71
N SER A 90 -26.57 0.87 0.15
CA SER A 90 -27.41 1.88 -0.52
C SER A 90 -28.02 1.36 -1.83
N ASP A 91 -29.10 2.01 -2.28
CA ASP A 91 -29.69 1.74 -3.60
C ASP A 91 -28.76 2.10 -4.77
N PHE A 92 -27.53 2.58 -4.53
CA PHE A 92 -26.52 2.85 -5.56
C PHE A 92 -26.31 1.66 -6.50
N LEU A 93 -26.16 0.43 -5.99
CA LEU A 93 -25.99 -0.76 -6.84
C LEU A 93 -27.24 -1.07 -7.67
N LYS A 94 -28.45 -0.90 -7.11
CA LYS A 94 -29.71 -1.11 -7.84
C LYS A 94 -29.88 -0.07 -8.95
N ASN A 95 -29.60 1.19 -8.64
CA ASN A 95 -29.60 2.29 -9.60
C ASN A 95 -28.56 2.06 -10.70
N LEU A 96 -27.33 1.69 -10.34
CA LEU A 96 -26.27 1.39 -11.30
C LEU A 96 -26.65 0.24 -12.23
N ARG A 97 -27.26 -0.84 -11.70
CA ARG A 97 -27.81 -1.93 -12.51
C ARG A 97 -28.86 -1.43 -13.51
N ASN A 98 -29.79 -0.60 -13.06
CA ASN A 98 -30.95 -0.18 -13.87
C ASN A 98 -30.60 0.91 -14.90
N TYR A 99 -29.72 1.86 -14.57
CA TYR A 99 -29.38 3.00 -15.44
C TYR A 99 -28.17 2.77 -16.36
N ILE A 100 -27.22 1.91 -15.95
CA ILE A 100 -25.98 1.65 -16.70
C ILE A 100 -25.96 0.22 -17.26
N PHE A 101 -25.98 -0.81 -16.41
CA PHE A 101 -25.75 -2.19 -16.86
C PHE A 101 -26.89 -2.73 -17.73
N LYS A 102 -28.15 -2.63 -17.30
CA LYS A 102 -29.28 -3.15 -18.06
C LYS A 102 -29.36 -2.53 -19.46
N PRO A 103 -29.34 -1.20 -19.65
CA PRO A 103 -29.35 -0.60 -20.99
C PRO A 103 -28.10 -0.88 -21.85
N PHE A 104 -27.01 -1.39 -21.25
CA PHE A 104 -25.80 -1.81 -21.98
C PHE A 104 -25.92 -3.28 -22.41
N MET A 105 -26.48 -4.14 -21.57
CA MET A 105 -26.83 -5.53 -21.93
C MET A 105 -27.93 -5.56 -22.99
N ASP A 106 -29.01 -4.78 -22.81
CA ASP A 106 -30.13 -4.66 -23.74
C ASP A 106 -29.70 -4.09 -25.13
N TYR A 107 -28.50 -3.49 -25.24
CA TYR A 107 -27.91 -3.04 -26.51
C TYR A 107 -27.03 -4.11 -27.19
N TRP A 108 -26.50 -5.04 -26.40
CA TRP A 108 -25.61 -6.10 -26.87
C TRP A 108 -26.38 -7.37 -27.25
N GLU A 109 -27.45 -7.67 -26.51
CA GLU A 109 -28.49 -8.60 -26.93
C GLU A 109 -29.32 -7.92 -28.05
N GLU A 110 -29.68 -8.66 -29.10
CA GLU A 110 -29.97 -8.12 -30.45
C GLU A 110 -31.27 -7.29 -30.60
N ASN A 111 -31.87 -6.87 -29.49
CA ASN A 111 -33.04 -5.99 -29.42
C ASN A 111 -32.63 -4.52 -29.65
N GLN A 112 -32.58 -4.09 -30.91
CA GLN A 112 -32.12 -2.77 -31.41
C GLN A 112 -32.91 -1.51 -30.93
N VAL A 113 -33.60 -1.56 -29.80
CA VAL A 113 -34.53 -0.51 -29.31
C VAL A 113 -33.80 0.70 -28.70
N LEU A 114 -32.55 0.53 -28.24
CA LEU A 114 -31.79 1.63 -27.63
C LEU A 114 -30.59 2.09 -28.46
N SER A 115 -30.57 3.40 -28.78
CA SER A 115 -29.40 4.04 -29.38
C SER A 115 -28.24 4.18 -28.39
N PHE A 116 -26.99 4.04 -28.87
CA PHE A 116 -25.78 4.18 -28.06
C PHE A 116 -25.70 5.55 -27.38
N SER A 117 -25.50 5.55 -26.06
CA SER A 117 -25.38 6.76 -25.25
C SER A 117 -23.97 6.96 -24.68
N TRP A 118 -23.32 8.03 -25.13
CA TRP A 118 -22.00 8.47 -24.66
C TRP A 118 -21.94 8.73 -23.14
N SER A 119 -23.05 9.14 -22.51
CA SER A 119 -23.09 9.39 -21.06
C SER A 119 -22.95 8.09 -20.26
N ARG A 120 -23.75 7.08 -20.61
CA ARG A 120 -23.72 5.76 -19.98
C ARG A 120 -22.37 5.07 -20.17
N PHE A 121 -21.82 5.12 -21.38
CA PHE A 121 -20.49 4.60 -21.68
C PHE A 121 -19.39 5.27 -20.83
N THR A 122 -19.42 6.61 -20.72
CA THR A 122 -18.44 7.37 -19.93
C THR A 122 -18.46 6.98 -18.45
N VAL A 123 -19.65 6.88 -17.85
CA VAL A 123 -19.80 6.48 -16.43
C VAL A 123 -19.42 5.01 -16.23
N PHE A 124 -19.74 4.12 -17.17
CA PHE A 124 -19.30 2.72 -17.11
C PHE A 124 -17.77 2.61 -17.08
N VAL A 125 -17.06 3.27 -18.01
CA VAL A 125 -15.59 3.27 -18.05
C VAL A 125 -14.99 3.85 -16.77
N MET A 126 -15.51 4.98 -16.28
CA MET A 126 -15.01 5.58 -15.03
C MET A 126 -15.28 4.69 -13.81
N LEU A 127 -16.37 3.92 -13.78
CA LEU A 127 -16.63 2.96 -12.72
C LEU A 127 -15.66 1.78 -12.75
N CYS A 128 -15.35 1.23 -13.93
CA CYS A 128 -14.31 0.21 -14.08
C CYS A 128 -12.94 0.73 -13.58
N VAL A 129 -12.57 1.97 -13.93
CA VAL A 129 -11.34 2.61 -13.43
C VAL A 129 -11.39 2.77 -11.90
N ALA A 130 -12.50 3.22 -11.32
CA ALA A 130 -12.65 3.35 -9.88
C ALA A 130 -12.51 2.01 -9.14
N VAL A 131 -13.11 0.93 -9.65
CA VAL A 131 -12.96 -0.42 -9.09
C VAL A 131 -11.50 -0.90 -9.15
N ILE A 132 -10.79 -0.69 -10.26
CA ILE A 132 -9.37 -1.05 -10.37
C ILE A 132 -8.51 -0.25 -9.37
N LEU A 133 -8.75 1.06 -9.23
CA LEU A 133 -8.04 1.91 -8.27
C LEU A 133 -8.32 1.52 -6.81
N LEU A 134 -9.54 1.09 -6.51
CA LEU A 134 -9.94 0.55 -5.20
C LEU A 134 -9.19 -0.76 -4.88
N LEU A 135 -9.17 -1.70 -5.82
CA LEU A 135 -8.45 -2.97 -5.66
C LEU A 135 -6.94 -2.74 -5.49
N LEU A 136 -6.34 -1.84 -6.27
CA LEU A 136 -4.93 -1.44 -6.10
C LEU A 136 -4.67 -0.82 -4.72
N THR A 137 -5.56 0.07 -4.26
CA THR A 137 -5.48 0.67 -2.92
C THR A 137 -5.46 -0.41 -1.84
N CYS A 138 -6.45 -1.31 -1.83
CA CYS A 138 -6.52 -2.40 -0.86
C CYS A 138 -5.29 -3.30 -0.93
N TYR A 139 -4.86 -3.71 -2.12
CA TYR A 139 -3.67 -4.55 -2.34
C TYR A 139 -2.40 -3.96 -1.70
N TYR A 140 -2.13 -2.66 -1.92
CA TYR A 140 -0.96 -2.01 -1.34
C TYR A 140 -1.07 -1.80 0.18
N LEU A 141 -2.28 -1.57 0.72
CA LEU A 141 -2.49 -1.46 2.17
C LEU A 141 -2.35 -2.80 2.89
N PHE A 142 -2.92 -3.88 2.34
CA PHE A 142 -2.66 -5.24 2.84
C PHE A 142 -1.17 -5.58 2.78
N ARG A 143 -0.46 -5.20 1.70
CA ARG A 143 1.00 -5.34 1.62
C ARG A 143 1.79 -4.45 2.57
N ALA A 144 1.23 -3.38 3.11
CA ALA A 144 1.85 -2.61 4.19
C ALA A 144 1.73 -3.36 5.52
N ILE A 145 0.57 -3.94 5.80
CA ILE A 145 0.35 -4.73 7.04
C ILE A 145 1.14 -6.04 6.99
N THR A 146 1.05 -6.80 5.90
CA THR A 146 1.66 -8.13 5.71
C THR A 146 3.04 -8.07 5.04
N ALA A 147 3.78 -6.95 5.12
CA ALA A 147 5.10 -6.84 4.49
C ALA A 147 6.09 -7.84 5.09
N ASN A 148 6.39 -8.90 4.34
CA ASN A 148 7.36 -9.92 4.73
C ASN A 148 8.68 -9.72 3.96
N ILE A 149 9.81 -9.94 4.62
CA ILE A 149 11.14 -9.94 4.00
C ILE A 149 11.53 -11.36 3.62
N ASN A 150 12.20 -11.52 2.47
CA ASN A 150 12.89 -12.76 2.17
C ASN A 150 14.16 -12.85 3.03
N TYR A 151 14.02 -13.44 4.23
CA TYR A 151 15.11 -13.64 5.17
C TYR A 151 16.27 -14.44 4.56
N THR A 152 15.99 -15.46 3.74
CA THR A 152 17.01 -16.25 3.03
C THR A 152 17.91 -15.37 2.18
N LYS A 153 17.32 -14.47 1.38
CA LYS A 153 18.07 -13.51 0.57
C LYS A 153 18.84 -12.51 1.46
N MET A 154 18.22 -12.00 2.52
CA MET A 154 18.85 -11.05 3.43
C MET A 154 20.10 -11.64 4.10
N TYR A 155 20.04 -12.89 4.57
CA TYR A 155 21.19 -13.59 5.17
C TYR A 155 22.26 -14.00 4.15
N GLN A 156 21.90 -14.21 2.88
CA GLN A 156 22.88 -14.42 1.79
C GLN A 156 23.65 -13.13 1.48
N GLU A 157 22.97 -11.98 1.44
CA GLU A 157 23.59 -10.67 1.19
C GLU A 157 24.37 -10.14 2.40
N ASN A 158 24.09 -10.64 3.62
CA ASN A 158 24.67 -10.16 4.88
C ASN A 158 25.09 -11.37 5.76
N PRO A 159 26.18 -12.07 5.45
CA PRO A 159 26.55 -13.31 6.14
C PRO A 159 26.91 -13.12 7.62
N GLY A 160 27.28 -11.89 8.03
CA GLY A 160 27.54 -11.52 9.42
C GLY A 160 26.30 -11.15 10.25
N LEU A 161 25.08 -11.27 9.71
CA LEU A 161 23.87 -11.05 10.51
C LEU A 161 23.63 -12.19 11.50
N VAL A 162 23.21 -11.86 12.72
CA VAL A 162 22.78 -12.84 13.72
C VAL A 162 21.50 -13.52 13.23
N LYS A 163 21.57 -14.84 12.96
CA LYS A 163 20.45 -15.63 12.41
C LYS A 163 19.43 -16.06 13.46
N THR A 164 19.88 -16.23 14.70
CA THR A 164 19.09 -16.69 15.85
C THR A 164 19.08 -15.58 16.89
N SER A 165 17.97 -14.86 17.02
CA SER A 165 17.83 -13.77 18.00
C SER A 165 17.26 -14.28 19.32
N LYS A 166 17.76 -13.75 20.44
CA LYS A 166 17.16 -13.90 21.79
C LYS A 166 16.32 -12.68 22.19
N ILE A 167 16.12 -11.73 21.27
CA ILE A 167 15.27 -10.54 21.41
C ILE A 167 13.98 -10.68 20.58
N PHE A 168 14.06 -11.28 19.39
CA PHE A 168 12.90 -11.45 18.52
C PHE A 168 11.98 -12.58 19.00
N TYR A 169 10.72 -12.22 19.34
CA TYR A 169 9.72 -13.15 19.86
C TYR A 169 9.48 -14.37 18.97
N GLY A 170 9.61 -14.25 17.64
CA GLY A 170 9.45 -15.38 16.71
C GLY A 170 10.50 -16.46 16.95
N THR A 171 11.79 -16.09 17.01
CA THR A 171 12.86 -17.04 17.32
C THR A 171 12.77 -17.55 18.75
N ILE A 172 12.38 -16.70 19.73
CA ILE A 172 12.16 -17.12 21.12
C ILE A 172 11.05 -18.19 21.21
N SER A 173 10.00 -18.10 20.37
CA SER A 173 8.92 -19.09 20.34
C SER A 173 9.29 -20.45 19.74
N GLU A 174 10.42 -20.52 19.02
CA GLU A 174 10.92 -21.75 18.36
C GLU A 174 12.02 -22.47 19.16
N MET A 175 12.64 -21.80 20.15
CA MET A 175 13.73 -22.36 20.97
C MET A 175 13.23 -22.99 22.28
N THR A 176 14.04 -23.88 22.86
CA THR A 176 13.75 -24.42 24.20
C THR A 176 14.08 -23.40 25.30
N TYR A 177 13.47 -23.56 26.48
CA TYR A 177 13.78 -22.71 27.63
C TYR A 177 15.25 -22.82 28.07
N ASP A 178 15.83 -24.03 28.01
CA ASP A 178 17.23 -24.26 28.35
C ASP A 178 18.19 -23.62 27.35
N ASP A 179 17.82 -23.51 26.07
CA ASP A 179 18.59 -22.80 25.05
C ASP A 179 18.47 -21.28 25.20
N PHE A 180 17.28 -20.77 25.50
CA PHE A 180 17.05 -19.35 25.77
C PHE A 180 17.90 -18.86 26.95
N LYS A 181 17.95 -19.65 28.04
CA LYS A 181 18.64 -19.32 29.29
C LYS A 181 20.18 -19.22 29.18
N LYS A 182 20.80 -19.81 28.14
CA LYS A 182 22.26 -19.74 27.94
C LYS A 182 22.70 -18.29 27.65
N ASP A 183 23.81 -17.86 28.26
CA ASP A 183 24.40 -16.53 28.03
C ASP A 183 25.58 -16.62 27.05
N ASP A 184 25.30 -17.19 25.87
CA ASP A 184 26.26 -17.53 24.81
C ASP A 184 26.22 -16.57 23.61
N MET A 185 25.34 -15.58 23.65
CA MET A 185 25.00 -14.69 22.54
C MET A 185 25.43 -13.24 22.83
N ASN A 186 26.10 -12.59 21.87
CA ASN A 186 26.44 -11.18 21.99
C ASN A 186 25.19 -10.30 21.83
N TYR A 187 24.60 -9.91 22.96
CA TYR A 187 23.40 -9.07 23.02
C TYR A 187 23.47 -7.77 22.21
N ILE A 188 24.67 -7.17 22.09
CA ILE A 188 24.87 -5.93 21.32
C ILE A 188 24.80 -6.20 19.80
N GLU A 189 25.25 -7.37 19.34
CA GLU A 189 25.17 -7.77 17.93
C GLU A 189 23.75 -8.23 17.55
N ASP A 190 23.03 -8.86 18.48
CA ASP A 190 21.61 -9.18 18.30
C ASP A 190 20.78 -7.88 18.19
N LEU A 191 20.97 -6.91 19.11
CA LEU A 191 20.34 -5.58 19.02
C LEU A 191 20.58 -4.90 17.66
N LYS A 192 21.85 -4.82 17.21
CA LYS A 192 22.20 -4.25 15.90
C LYS A 192 21.52 -4.98 14.75
N SER A 193 21.47 -6.31 14.81
CA SER A 193 20.82 -7.14 13.79
C SER A 193 19.31 -6.86 13.76
N GLN A 194 18.64 -6.80 14.91
CA GLN A 194 17.21 -6.48 14.99
C GLN A 194 16.90 -5.06 14.50
N ILE A 195 17.72 -4.06 14.85
CA ILE A 195 17.56 -2.68 14.33
C ILE A 195 17.67 -2.68 12.80
N TYR A 196 18.65 -3.38 12.23
CA TYR A 196 18.82 -3.46 10.78
C TYR A 196 17.63 -4.14 10.11
N VAL A 197 17.23 -5.32 10.59
CA VAL A 197 16.08 -6.08 10.07
C VAL A 197 14.80 -5.24 10.14
N ASN A 198 14.46 -4.71 11.32
CA ASN A 198 13.21 -3.98 11.51
C ASN A 198 13.19 -2.65 10.75
N SER A 199 14.35 -2.01 10.53
CA SER A 199 14.46 -0.83 9.67
C SER A 199 14.18 -1.17 8.20
N LYS A 200 14.67 -2.32 7.70
CA LYS A 200 14.34 -2.83 6.36
C LYS A 200 12.86 -3.20 6.25
N ILE A 201 12.23 -3.75 7.30
CA ILE A 201 10.78 -4.02 7.31
C ILE A 201 10.02 -2.69 7.24
N ALA A 202 10.35 -1.74 8.12
CA ALA A 202 9.69 -0.45 8.20
C ALA A 202 9.70 0.30 6.86
N ILE A 203 10.85 0.40 6.17
CA ILE A 203 10.90 1.10 4.87
C ILE A 203 10.05 0.41 3.80
N ILE A 204 9.97 -0.93 3.78
CA ILE A 204 9.10 -1.68 2.86
C ILE A 204 7.63 -1.44 3.19
N LYS A 205 7.25 -1.45 4.48
CA LYS A 205 5.90 -1.13 4.96
C LYS A 205 5.48 0.28 4.55
N PHE A 206 6.30 1.29 4.83
CA PHE A 206 6.03 2.68 4.44
C PHE A 206 6.00 2.86 2.92
N LYS A 207 6.84 2.17 2.14
CA LYS A 207 6.79 2.17 0.67
C LYS A 207 5.45 1.65 0.16
N ASN A 208 4.97 0.51 0.68
CA ASN A 208 3.65 -0.04 0.32
C ASN A 208 2.50 0.87 0.80
N TYR A 209 2.56 1.43 2.01
CA TYR A 209 1.56 2.37 2.52
C TYR A 209 1.46 3.63 1.65
N ASN A 210 2.59 4.23 1.28
CA ASN A 210 2.64 5.43 0.44
C ASN A 210 2.08 5.16 -0.97
N GLU A 211 2.34 3.97 -1.53
CA GLU A 211 1.74 3.53 -2.80
C GLU A 211 0.21 3.37 -2.66
N GLY A 212 -0.27 2.71 -1.59
CA GLY A 212 -1.71 2.59 -1.32
C GLY A 212 -2.40 3.95 -1.15
N LEU A 213 -1.76 4.87 -0.41
CA LEU A 213 -2.24 6.24 -0.23
C LEU A 213 -2.22 7.05 -1.53
N TYR A 214 -1.26 6.81 -2.43
CA TYR A 214 -1.25 7.41 -3.77
C TYR A 214 -2.46 6.96 -4.59
N TRP A 215 -2.73 5.66 -4.64
CA TRP A 215 -3.88 5.10 -5.36
C TRP A 215 -5.20 5.56 -4.74
N PHE A 216 -5.30 5.63 -3.41
CA PHE A 216 -6.47 6.18 -2.72
C PHE A 216 -6.73 7.65 -3.08
N LYS A 217 -5.70 8.51 -3.08
CA LYS A 217 -5.82 9.91 -3.50
C LYS A 217 -6.24 10.05 -4.97
N PHE A 218 -5.92 9.06 -5.82
CA PHE A 218 -6.37 9.03 -7.21
C PHE A 218 -7.81 8.52 -7.32
N LEU A 219 -8.18 7.50 -6.56
CA LEU A 219 -9.56 7.01 -6.43
C LEU A 219 -10.51 8.14 -6.03
N LEU A 220 -10.19 8.92 -4.98
CA LEU A 220 -11.03 10.05 -4.56
C LEU A 220 -11.28 11.06 -5.69
N LEU A 221 -10.26 11.37 -6.49
CA LEU A 221 -10.40 12.26 -7.65
C LEU A 221 -11.30 11.65 -8.73
N VAL A 222 -11.16 10.35 -9.03
CA VAL A 222 -12.03 9.66 -9.99
C VAL A 222 -13.47 9.57 -9.47
N SER A 223 -13.68 9.36 -8.17
CA SER A 223 -15.01 9.35 -7.55
C SER A 223 -15.71 10.71 -7.65
N VAL A 224 -15.00 11.82 -7.51
CA VAL A 224 -15.58 13.18 -7.72
C VAL A 224 -15.98 13.38 -9.18
N LEU A 225 -15.14 12.98 -10.14
CA LEU A 225 -15.48 13.02 -11.56
C LEU A 225 -16.67 12.11 -11.90
N LEU A 226 -16.72 10.91 -11.31
CA LEU A 226 -17.84 9.98 -11.46
C LEU A 226 -19.15 10.56 -10.93
N PHE A 227 -19.12 11.23 -9.76
CA PHE A 227 -20.29 11.90 -9.19
C PHE A 227 -20.80 13.03 -10.09
N ILE A 228 -19.90 13.89 -10.60
CA ILE A 228 -20.23 14.95 -11.57
C ILE A 228 -20.88 14.36 -12.83
N ALA A 229 -20.31 13.29 -13.37
CA ALA A 229 -20.89 12.62 -14.55
C ALA A 229 -22.27 12.03 -14.27
N ILE A 230 -22.49 11.41 -13.11
CA ILE A 230 -23.81 10.88 -12.73
C ILE A 230 -24.84 12.02 -12.59
N MET A 231 -24.45 13.18 -12.03
CA MET A 231 -25.35 14.35 -11.95
C MET A 231 -25.76 14.88 -13.33
N PHE A 232 -24.81 15.02 -14.26
CA PHE A 232 -25.07 15.54 -15.62
C PHE A 232 -25.55 14.47 -16.63
N MET A 233 -25.72 13.22 -16.21
CA MET A 233 -26.33 12.18 -17.05
C MET A 233 -27.85 12.32 -17.17
N LYS A 234 -28.46 12.95 -16.16
CA LYS A 234 -29.90 13.08 -15.99
C LYS A 234 -30.51 14.12 -16.94
#